data_AF-A0A660PFV3-F1
#
_entry.id   AF-A0A660PFV3-F1
#
_cell.length_a   1.000
_cell.length_b   1.000
_cell.length_c   1.000
_cell.angle_alpha   90.00
_cell.angle_beta   90.00
_cell.angle_gamma   90.00
#
_symmetry.space_group_name_H-M   'P 1'
#
loop_
_entity.id
_entity.type
_entity.pdbx_description
1 polymer ?
#
loop_
_entity_poly.entity_id
_entity_poly.type
_entity_poly.pdbx_seq_one_letter_code
_entity_poly.pdbx_strand_id
1 'polypeptide(L)'
;MRIFKLFISLGFLIFFSLITNTLKSQCNITAYTDSNTTANTDTIFLCEGDDAVLYSEGGCPTYLQANDFNNGSIGAGWSSNASPMLNNPCGPGSDGTTYAWIGPASNFPRELVTQSYNVTTQCQICFDMMYATQGNASPCEGPDLTDEGVHLQYSLDGGITWIDINYWDPNGGNDPQMTTWNNYCENIPVSGSVMFRWFQDVTSGNDFDHWGLDNVEIFCPPPTQTVTWNDGTNDIYFDFGPFTVTPPTTTTYVVTVSDGTNSEDDTVVVDVLPAPNLSFTGLDSTYCVNAPSATLTGSPAGGTFTGPGITGNTFDPSTAGIGTHTIGYHFYNISTYLSTGDHTLFEDDFANDLG
;
A
#
# COMPACT_ATOMS: atom_id res chain seq x y z
N MET A 1 -39.97 -63.30 -41.96
CA MET A 1 -38.81 -62.63 -42.58
C MET A 1 -38.47 -61.42 -41.72
N ARG A 2 -37.33 -61.47 -41.03
CA ARG A 2 -36.82 -60.43 -40.13
C ARG A 2 -36.56 -59.14 -40.90
N ILE A 3 -37.02 -57.99 -40.39
CA ILE A 3 -36.41 -56.69 -40.67
C ILE A 3 -36.20 -56.02 -39.32
N PHE A 4 -34.98 -56.15 -38.79
CA PHE A 4 -34.48 -55.30 -37.72
C PHE A 4 -34.27 -53.91 -38.34
N LYS A 5 -35.07 -52.92 -37.96
CA LYS A 5 -34.73 -51.51 -38.17
C LYS A 5 -33.96 -51.02 -36.94
N LEU A 6 -32.69 -50.77 -37.17
CA LEU A 6 -31.75 -50.13 -36.26
C LEU A 6 -32.24 -48.69 -35.98
N PHE A 7 -32.72 -48.42 -34.77
CA PHE A 7 -32.91 -47.04 -34.31
C PHE A 7 -31.57 -46.54 -33.78
N ILE A 8 -30.90 -45.70 -34.56
CA ILE A 8 -29.75 -44.91 -34.10
C ILE A 8 -30.31 -43.82 -33.19
N SER A 9 -30.08 -43.97 -31.89
CA SER A 9 -30.29 -42.90 -30.90
C SER A 9 -29.24 -41.82 -31.17
N LEU A 10 -29.67 -40.67 -31.70
CA LEU A 10 -28.85 -39.47 -31.79
C LEU A 10 -28.73 -38.89 -30.36
N GLY A 11 -27.72 -39.35 -29.63
CA GLY A 11 -27.33 -38.74 -28.37
C GLY A 11 -26.79 -37.34 -28.63
N PHE A 12 -27.58 -36.31 -28.32
CA PHE A 12 -27.14 -34.92 -28.31
C PHE A 12 -26.15 -34.76 -27.14
N LEU A 13 -24.85 -34.87 -27.41
CA LEU A 13 -23.84 -34.44 -26.45
C LEU A 13 -23.92 -32.92 -26.34
N ILE A 14 -24.62 -32.46 -25.29
CA ILE A 14 -24.53 -31.08 -24.83
C ILE A 14 -23.12 -30.91 -24.30
N PHE A 15 -22.24 -30.31 -25.10
CA PHE A 15 -20.98 -29.76 -24.61
C PHE A 15 -21.35 -28.65 -23.62
N PHE A 16 -21.25 -28.93 -22.32
CA PHE A 16 -21.07 -27.86 -21.34
C PHE A 16 -19.76 -27.19 -21.69
N SER A 17 -19.84 -26.01 -22.32
CA SER A 17 -18.72 -25.08 -22.33
C SER A 17 -18.52 -24.69 -20.88
N LEU A 18 -17.51 -25.30 -20.24
CA LEU A 18 -16.87 -24.73 -19.07
C LEU A 18 -16.33 -23.39 -19.52
N ILE A 19 -17.09 -22.33 -19.28
CA ILE A 19 -16.53 -20.98 -19.22
C ILE A 19 -15.67 -21.02 -17.96
N THR A 20 -14.42 -21.42 -18.11
CA THR A 20 -13.40 -21.06 -17.13
C THR A 20 -13.30 -19.54 -17.26
N ASN A 21 -13.98 -18.81 -16.36
CA ASN A 21 -13.53 -17.48 -16.02
C ASN A 21 -12.09 -17.68 -15.56
N THR A 22 -11.13 -17.43 -16.44
CA THR A 22 -9.74 -17.26 -16.05
C THR A 22 -9.71 -15.99 -15.21
N LEU A 23 -10.11 -16.13 -13.93
CA LEU A 23 -9.76 -15.19 -12.88
C LEU A 23 -8.24 -15.24 -12.86
N LYS A 24 -7.62 -14.21 -13.41
CA LYS A 24 -6.17 -14.12 -13.37
C LYS A 24 -5.80 -13.93 -11.90
N SER A 25 -5.26 -14.96 -11.25
CA SER A 25 -4.32 -14.69 -10.16
C SER A 25 -3.17 -13.93 -10.82
N GLN A 26 -3.09 -12.64 -10.57
CA GLN A 26 -1.91 -11.84 -10.87
C GLN A 26 -1.32 -11.52 -9.52
N CYS A 27 -0.09 -11.99 -9.30
CA CYS A 27 0.67 -11.52 -8.15
C CYS A 27 0.82 -10.00 -8.26
N ASN A 28 0.77 -9.31 -7.14
CA ASN A 28 1.15 -7.92 -7.01
C ASN A 28 2.13 -7.80 -5.84
N ILE A 29 3.09 -6.91 -5.97
CA ILE A 29 4.00 -6.59 -4.88
C ILE A 29 4.39 -5.13 -5.04
N THR A 30 4.42 -4.42 -3.93
CA THR A 30 4.91 -3.05 -3.84
C THR A 30 5.99 -3.03 -2.78
N ALA A 31 7.14 -2.47 -3.15
CA ALA A 31 8.29 -2.28 -2.29
C ALA A 31 8.45 -0.79 -1.98
N TYR A 32 8.79 -0.46 -0.74
CA TYR A 32 9.03 0.94 -0.36
C TYR A 32 9.99 1.03 0.83
N THR A 33 10.42 2.25 1.13
CA THR A 33 11.24 2.57 2.30
C THR A 33 10.50 3.56 3.19
N ASP A 34 10.82 3.59 4.49
CA ASP A 34 10.32 4.64 5.38
C ASP A 34 10.96 5.97 4.98
N SER A 35 10.23 6.76 4.20
CA SER A 35 10.37 8.21 4.22
C SER A 35 9.11 8.75 4.86
N ASN A 36 9.25 9.66 5.81
CA ASN A 36 8.17 10.34 6.53
C ASN A 36 7.40 11.32 5.62
N THR A 37 7.19 10.97 4.35
CA THR A 37 6.47 11.75 3.37
C THR A 37 5.54 10.86 2.57
N THR A 38 4.41 11.42 2.19
CA THR A 38 3.30 10.83 1.43
C THR A 38 3.65 10.41 0.00
N ALA A 39 4.89 10.02 -0.25
CA ALA A 39 5.39 9.51 -1.52
C ALA A 39 6.10 8.19 -1.23
N ASN A 40 5.46 7.08 -1.62
CA ASN A 40 6.13 5.79 -1.76
C ASN A 40 7.24 5.99 -2.80
N THR A 41 8.47 6.24 -2.35
CA THR A 41 9.61 6.40 -3.24
C THR A 41 10.39 5.10 -3.27
N ASP A 42 10.46 4.49 -4.44
CA ASP A 42 11.31 3.34 -4.75
C ASP A 42 12.81 3.68 -4.69
N THR A 43 13.18 4.89 -4.26
CA THR A 43 14.56 5.33 -4.11
C THR A 43 14.72 6.24 -2.90
N ILE A 44 15.66 5.90 -2.02
CA ILE A 44 16.08 6.69 -0.86
C ILE A 44 17.57 7.05 -0.98
N PHE A 45 17.96 8.20 -0.43
CA PHE A 45 19.35 8.66 -0.39
C PHE A 45 19.85 8.67 1.04
N LEU A 46 20.97 8.00 1.30
CA LEU A 46 21.57 7.85 2.63
C LEU A 46 23.09 8.13 2.58
N CYS A 47 23.70 8.47 3.71
CA CYS A 47 25.16 8.50 3.82
C CYS A 47 25.72 7.09 4.03
N GLU A 48 26.99 6.90 3.65
CA GLU A 48 27.69 5.65 3.97
C GLU A 48 27.65 5.38 5.49
N GLY A 49 27.12 4.22 5.87
CA GLY A 49 26.96 3.80 7.27
C GLY A 49 25.56 4.02 7.86
N ASP A 50 24.67 4.72 7.16
CA ASP A 50 23.28 4.90 7.58
C ASP A 50 22.41 3.67 7.25
N ASP A 51 21.36 3.49 8.06
CA ASP A 51 20.39 2.41 7.90
C ASP A 51 19.20 2.83 7.01
N ALA A 52 18.74 1.92 6.15
CA ALA A 52 17.43 1.98 5.49
C ALA A 52 16.52 0.90 6.07
N VAL A 53 15.20 1.13 6.04
CA VAL A 53 14.20 0.09 6.34
C VAL A 53 13.42 -0.24 5.07
N LEU A 54 13.43 -1.51 4.68
CA LEU A 54 12.72 -2.06 3.53
C LEU A 54 11.35 -2.59 3.98
N TYR A 55 10.31 -2.23 3.23
CA TYR A 55 8.93 -2.71 3.39
C TYR A 55 8.44 -3.30 2.08
N SER A 56 7.58 -4.32 2.18
CA SER A 56 6.76 -4.73 1.05
C SER A 56 5.33 -5.09 1.42
N GLU A 57 4.42 -4.87 0.49
CA GLU A 57 2.99 -5.19 0.60
C GLU A 57 2.48 -5.79 -0.70
N GLY A 58 1.52 -6.71 -0.62
CA GLY A 58 0.94 -7.40 -1.76
C GLY A 58 0.89 -8.91 -1.57
N GLY A 59 0.72 -9.65 -2.66
CA GLY A 59 0.64 -11.10 -2.63
C GLY A 59 0.26 -11.71 -3.97
N CYS A 60 -0.05 -13.01 -3.95
CA CYS A 60 -0.60 -13.72 -5.11
C CYS A 60 -2.05 -14.14 -4.84
N PRO A 61 -3.01 -13.20 -4.81
CA PRO A 61 -4.37 -13.49 -4.40
C PRO A 61 -5.06 -14.49 -5.33
N THR A 62 -5.68 -15.50 -4.73
CA THR A 62 -6.66 -16.37 -5.37
C THR A 62 -8.04 -15.75 -5.17
N TYR A 63 -8.57 -15.13 -6.22
CA TYR A 63 -9.93 -14.58 -6.21
C TYR A 63 -10.97 -15.70 -6.19
N LEU A 64 -11.81 -15.69 -5.16
CA LEU A 64 -13.01 -16.52 -5.05
C LEU A 64 -14.21 -15.83 -5.68
N GLN A 65 -14.22 -14.50 -5.64
CA GLN A 65 -15.21 -13.64 -6.25
C GLN A 65 -14.53 -12.36 -6.76
N ALA A 66 -14.93 -11.94 -7.95
CA ALA A 66 -14.63 -10.62 -8.50
C ALA A 66 -15.83 -10.21 -9.36
N ASN A 67 -16.55 -9.16 -8.95
CA ASN A 67 -17.70 -8.66 -9.70
C ASN A 67 -17.71 -7.13 -9.65
N ASP A 68 -17.48 -6.56 -10.82
CA ASP A 68 -17.46 -5.14 -11.12
C ASP A 68 -18.81 -4.64 -11.65
N PHE A 69 -19.85 -5.49 -11.66
CA PHE A 69 -21.21 -5.22 -12.13
C PHE A 69 -21.36 -4.64 -13.57
N ASN A 70 -20.26 -4.59 -14.32
CA ASN A 70 -20.15 -3.92 -15.61
C ASN A 70 -20.98 -4.54 -16.73
N ASN A 71 -21.39 -5.78 -16.53
CA ASN A 71 -22.28 -6.48 -17.44
C ASN A 71 -23.77 -6.13 -17.21
N GLY A 72 -24.08 -5.16 -16.33
CA GLY A 72 -25.45 -4.75 -16.04
C GLY A 72 -26.28 -5.84 -15.38
N SER A 73 -25.64 -6.74 -14.65
CA SER A 73 -26.27 -7.80 -13.86
C SER A 73 -25.52 -8.01 -12.55
N ILE A 74 -26.24 -8.29 -11.44
CA ILE A 74 -25.59 -8.73 -10.19
C ILE A 74 -24.90 -10.09 -10.35
N GLY A 75 -25.22 -10.84 -11.42
CA GLY A 75 -24.51 -12.06 -11.79
C GLY A 75 -24.97 -13.31 -11.05
N ALA A 76 -24.42 -14.45 -11.45
CA ALA A 76 -24.68 -15.73 -10.80
C ALA A 76 -24.00 -15.78 -9.42
N GLY A 77 -24.60 -16.50 -8.48
CA GLY A 77 -24.07 -16.60 -7.12
C GLY A 77 -24.40 -15.39 -6.24
N TRP A 78 -25.25 -14.47 -6.71
CA TRP A 78 -25.77 -13.35 -5.93
C TRP A 78 -27.28 -13.45 -5.78
N SER A 79 -27.78 -12.96 -4.65
CA SER A 79 -29.21 -12.78 -4.42
C SER A 79 -29.47 -11.47 -3.68
N SER A 80 -30.59 -10.83 -3.97
CA SER A 80 -31.02 -9.63 -3.27
C SER A 80 -32.53 -9.69 -3.10
N ASN A 81 -33.01 -9.18 -1.96
CA ASN A 81 -34.43 -8.94 -1.74
C ASN A 81 -34.86 -7.52 -2.14
N ALA A 82 -33.89 -6.62 -2.35
CA ALA A 82 -34.08 -5.34 -2.98
C ALA A 82 -34.18 -5.52 -4.51
N SER A 83 -34.43 -4.43 -5.22
CA SER A 83 -34.31 -4.39 -6.67
C SER A 83 -33.06 -3.60 -7.07
N PRO A 84 -31.87 -4.21 -7.11
CA PRO A 84 -30.65 -3.52 -7.53
C PRO A 84 -30.82 -2.85 -8.89
N MET A 85 -30.49 -1.56 -8.96
CA MET A 85 -30.51 -0.79 -10.20
C MET A 85 -29.09 -0.78 -10.79
N LEU A 86 -28.98 -1.19 -12.04
CA LEU A 86 -27.70 -1.34 -12.77
C LEU A 86 -27.66 -0.40 -13.98
N ASN A 87 -27.99 0.86 -13.71
CA ASN A 87 -28.12 1.92 -14.69
C ASN A 87 -27.56 3.27 -14.20
N ASN A 88 -26.74 3.23 -13.14
CA ASN A 88 -26.05 4.39 -12.58
C ASN A 88 -26.96 5.59 -12.26
N PRO A 89 -28.00 5.40 -11.42
CA PRO A 89 -29.02 6.43 -11.22
C PRO A 89 -28.49 7.70 -10.54
N CYS A 90 -27.36 7.64 -9.84
CA CYS A 90 -26.88 8.68 -8.95
C CYS A 90 -25.48 9.21 -9.31
N GLY A 91 -25.12 9.11 -10.59
CA GLY A 91 -23.83 9.58 -11.11
C GLY A 91 -22.97 8.43 -11.64
N PRO A 92 -21.72 8.71 -12.03
CA PRO A 92 -20.79 7.67 -12.48
C PRO A 92 -20.41 6.70 -11.35
N GLY A 93 -20.04 5.46 -11.71
CA GLY A 93 -19.39 4.51 -10.80
C GLY A 93 -17.98 4.95 -10.39
N SER A 94 -17.31 4.16 -9.55
CA SER A 94 -15.98 4.48 -8.99
C SER A 94 -14.92 4.69 -10.07
N ASP A 95 -15.00 3.93 -11.16
CA ASP A 95 -14.15 4.00 -12.35
C ASP A 95 -14.88 4.54 -13.60
N GLY A 96 -16.08 5.09 -13.41
CA GLY A 96 -16.95 5.58 -14.48
C GLY A 96 -17.82 4.51 -15.15
N THR A 97 -17.79 3.28 -14.65
CA THR A 97 -18.54 2.14 -15.21
C THR A 97 -19.80 1.81 -14.40
N THR A 98 -20.42 0.64 -14.62
CA THR A 98 -21.76 0.31 -14.08
C THR A 98 -21.65 -0.35 -12.73
N TYR A 99 -22.35 0.18 -11.73
CA TYR A 99 -22.33 -0.33 -10.35
C TYR A 99 -23.69 -0.90 -9.91
N ALA A 100 -23.70 -1.62 -8.79
CA ALA A 100 -24.90 -2.11 -8.12
C ALA A 100 -25.49 -1.07 -7.18
N TRP A 101 -26.55 -0.37 -7.61
CA TRP A 101 -27.29 0.55 -6.72
C TRP A 101 -28.40 -0.19 -5.98
N ILE A 102 -28.31 -0.26 -4.66
CA ILE A 102 -29.36 -0.86 -3.84
C ILE A 102 -30.47 0.17 -3.64
N GLY A 103 -31.41 0.09 -4.57
CA GLY A 103 -32.59 0.95 -4.71
C GLY A 103 -33.71 0.63 -3.71
N PRO A 104 -34.95 1.04 -4.07
CA PRO A 104 -36.15 0.65 -3.36
C PRO A 104 -36.33 -0.87 -3.25
N ALA A 105 -36.94 -1.32 -2.15
CA ALA A 105 -37.13 -2.73 -1.86
C ALA A 105 -38.58 -3.05 -1.51
N SER A 106 -39.13 -4.09 -2.14
CA SER A 106 -40.50 -4.54 -1.84
C SER A 106 -40.68 -5.10 -0.43
N ASN A 107 -39.59 -5.48 0.25
CA ASN A 107 -39.54 -5.93 1.63
C ASN A 107 -38.25 -5.44 2.29
N PHE A 108 -38.35 -5.05 3.56
CA PHE A 108 -37.20 -4.73 4.43
C PHE A 108 -36.87 -5.92 5.31
N PRO A 109 -35.61 -6.09 5.75
CA PRO A 109 -34.42 -5.23 5.53
C PRO A 109 -33.88 -5.30 4.08
N ARG A 110 -32.99 -4.39 3.64
CA ARG A 110 -32.36 -4.46 2.31
C ARG A 110 -31.07 -5.28 2.38
N GLU A 111 -30.91 -6.23 1.46
CA GLU A 111 -29.69 -7.03 1.41
C GLU A 111 -29.23 -7.39 0.01
N LEU A 112 -27.91 -7.50 -0.14
CA LEU A 112 -27.25 -8.16 -1.26
C LEU A 112 -26.36 -9.25 -0.68
N VAL A 113 -26.62 -10.50 -1.05
CA VAL A 113 -26.08 -11.70 -0.44
C VAL A 113 -25.33 -12.54 -1.47
N THR A 114 -24.14 -13.01 -1.10
CA THR A 114 -23.35 -13.93 -1.90
C THR A 114 -23.80 -15.38 -1.73
N GLN A 115 -23.41 -16.24 -2.68
CA GLN A 115 -23.29 -17.67 -2.45
C GLN A 115 -22.19 -17.97 -1.42
N SER A 116 -22.10 -19.22 -0.97
CA SER A 116 -21.04 -19.61 -0.03
C SER A 116 -19.68 -19.73 -0.74
N TYR A 117 -18.63 -19.23 -0.08
CA TYR A 117 -17.24 -19.40 -0.47
C TYR A 117 -16.47 -20.12 0.63
N ASN A 118 -15.47 -20.93 0.24
CA ASN A 118 -14.55 -21.51 1.20
C ASN A 118 -13.42 -20.52 1.49
N VAL A 119 -13.42 -19.95 2.69
CA VAL A 119 -12.50 -18.90 3.12
C VAL A 119 -11.71 -19.33 4.36
N THR A 120 -10.64 -18.60 4.63
CA THR A 120 -9.83 -18.69 5.85
C THR A 120 -9.68 -17.30 6.48
N THR A 121 -9.13 -17.23 7.69
CA THR A 121 -8.85 -15.94 8.35
C THR A 121 -7.73 -15.12 7.70
N GLN A 122 -7.08 -15.67 6.67
CA GLN A 122 -6.09 -14.95 5.86
C GLN A 122 -6.73 -14.32 4.61
N CYS A 123 -8.01 -14.60 4.35
CA CYS A 123 -8.72 -14.03 3.21
C CYS A 123 -9.25 -12.63 3.55
N GLN A 124 -9.49 -11.85 2.51
CA GLN A 124 -9.96 -10.48 2.60
C GLN A 124 -11.16 -10.29 1.66
N ILE A 125 -12.01 -9.36 2.03
CA ILE A 125 -13.12 -8.89 1.21
C ILE A 125 -12.95 -7.39 0.99
N CYS A 126 -12.86 -6.99 -0.28
CA CYS A 126 -12.71 -5.59 -0.68
C CYS A 126 -13.82 -5.20 -1.64
N PHE A 127 -14.25 -3.95 -1.60
CA PHE A 127 -15.31 -3.42 -2.46
C PHE A 127 -15.31 -1.90 -2.42
N ASP A 128 -15.80 -1.28 -3.49
CA ASP A 128 -16.13 0.13 -3.48
C ASP A 128 -17.56 0.31 -2.97
N MET A 129 -17.76 1.29 -2.09
CA MET A 129 -19.10 1.65 -1.60
C MET A 129 -19.29 3.16 -1.61
N MET A 130 -20.55 3.56 -1.84
CA MET A 130 -20.99 4.94 -1.73
C MET A 130 -22.42 5.00 -1.21
N TYR A 131 -22.70 5.90 -0.28
CA TYR A 131 -24.03 6.34 0.09
C TYR A 131 -24.50 7.46 -0.82
N ALA A 132 -25.81 7.50 -1.08
CA ALA A 132 -26.39 8.72 -1.62
C ALA A 132 -26.17 9.89 -0.64
N THR A 133 -26.11 11.11 -1.17
CA THR A 133 -26.05 12.31 -0.33
C THR A 133 -27.43 12.64 0.21
N GLN A 134 -27.50 12.99 1.50
CA GLN A 134 -28.75 13.33 2.14
C GLN A 134 -29.42 14.58 1.53
N GLY A 135 -30.75 14.56 1.44
CA GLY A 135 -31.59 15.68 0.98
C GLY A 135 -31.84 15.73 -0.54
N ASN A 136 -31.30 14.77 -1.29
CA ASN A 136 -31.59 14.57 -2.70
C ASN A 136 -32.95 13.91 -2.92
N ALA A 137 -33.40 13.84 -4.18
CA ALA A 137 -34.61 13.10 -4.54
C ALA A 137 -34.30 11.62 -4.75
N SER A 138 -35.26 10.75 -4.40
CA SER A 138 -35.23 9.33 -4.74
C SER A 138 -34.97 9.10 -6.24
N PRO A 139 -34.14 8.12 -6.63
CA PRO A 139 -33.51 7.08 -5.82
C PRO A 139 -32.11 7.46 -5.30
N CYS A 140 -31.80 8.76 -5.19
CA CYS A 140 -30.48 9.26 -4.80
C CYS A 140 -30.52 10.01 -3.47
N GLU A 141 -31.52 9.74 -2.64
CA GLU A 141 -31.56 10.14 -1.25
C GLU A 141 -30.88 9.05 -0.40
N GLY A 142 -30.07 9.46 0.57
CA GLY A 142 -29.15 8.60 1.29
C GLY A 142 -29.24 8.72 2.80
N PRO A 143 -28.68 7.73 3.52
CA PRO A 143 -28.88 7.55 4.95
C PRO A 143 -28.31 8.73 5.73
N ASP A 144 -28.99 9.15 6.80
CA ASP A 144 -28.55 10.28 7.62
C ASP A 144 -28.65 10.05 9.12
N LEU A 145 -29.29 8.98 9.56
CA LEU A 145 -29.26 8.53 10.94
C LEU A 145 -28.15 7.51 11.16
N THR A 146 -27.64 7.47 12.39
CA THR A 146 -26.52 6.61 12.79
C THR A 146 -26.81 5.11 12.69
N ASP A 147 -28.07 4.70 12.53
CA ASP A 147 -28.52 3.31 12.39
C ASP A 147 -29.00 2.96 10.97
N GLU A 148 -28.99 3.90 10.03
CA GLU A 148 -29.40 3.67 8.62
C GLU A 148 -28.24 3.24 7.70
N GLY A 149 -27.06 3.02 8.25
CA GLY A 149 -25.89 2.61 7.51
C GLY A 149 -25.97 1.16 7.01
N VAL A 150 -24.89 0.74 6.37
CA VAL A 150 -24.75 -0.59 5.80
C VAL A 150 -23.82 -1.40 6.69
N HIS A 151 -24.26 -2.61 6.97
CA HIS A 151 -23.49 -3.66 7.61
C HIS A 151 -22.83 -4.54 6.56
N LEU A 152 -21.59 -4.94 6.81
CA LEU A 152 -21.00 -6.14 6.20
C LEU A 152 -21.10 -7.28 7.22
N GLN A 153 -21.80 -8.34 6.84
CA GLN A 153 -22.04 -9.50 7.71
C GLN A 153 -21.62 -10.80 7.04
N TYR A 154 -21.36 -11.81 7.87
CA TYR A 154 -21.10 -13.17 7.42
C TYR A 154 -22.05 -14.19 8.07
N SER A 155 -22.23 -15.33 7.39
CA SER A 155 -23.02 -16.46 7.86
C SER A 155 -22.27 -17.77 7.66
N LEU A 156 -22.32 -18.66 8.66
CA LEU A 156 -21.75 -20.01 8.64
C LEU A 156 -22.79 -21.13 8.47
N ASP A 157 -24.08 -20.79 8.47
CA ASP A 157 -25.20 -21.75 8.55
C ASP A 157 -26.19 -21.62 7.38
N GLY A 158 -25.72 -21.08 6.25
CA GLY A 158 -26.54 -20.93 5.04
C GLY A 158 -27.52 -19.75 5.09
N GLY A 159 -27.23 -18.74 5.89
CA GLY A 159 -27.97 -17.48 5.97
C GLY A 159 -29.04 -17.47 7.06
N ILE A 160 -28.99 -18.40 8.02
CA ILE A 160 -29.95 -18.45 9.13
C ILE A 160 -29.52 -17.46 10.21
N THR A 161 -28.23 -17.40 10.53
CA THR A 161 -27.66 -16.43 11.46
C THR A 161 -26.56 -15.61 10.80
N TRP A 162 -26.50 -14.33 11.14
CA TRP A 162 -25.57 -13.36 10.57
C TRP A 162 -24.83 -12.63 11.68
N ILE A 163 -23.52 -12.41 11.48
CA ILE A 163 -22.63 -11.76 12.43
C ILE A 163 -21.90 -10.63 11.70
N ASP A 164 -21.83 -9.46 12.32
CA ASP A 164 -21.13 -8.29 11.79
C ASP A 164 -19.62 -8.48 11.69
N ILE A 165 -19.09 -8.12 10.54
CA ILE A 165 -17.68 -7.84 10.31
C ILE A 165 -17.44 -6.35 10.61
N ASN A 166 -18.21 -5.47 9.96
CA ASN A 166 -18.11 -4.02 10.14
C ASN A 166 -19.44 -3.31 9.81
N TYR A 167 -19.57 -2.06 10.25
CA TYR A 167 -20.68 -1.16 9.99
C TYR A 167 -20.15 0.24 9.65
N TRP A 168 -20.69 0.84 8.59
CA TRP A 168 -20.34 2.20 8.16
C TRP A 168 -21.42 3.19 8.60
N ASP A 169 -21.10 4.03 9.59
CA ASP A 169 -22.00 5.10 10.08
C ASP A 169 -22.15 6.19 9.01
N PRO A 170 -23.38 6.57 8.59
CA PRO A 170 -23.61 7.65 7.63
C PRO A 170 -23.13 9.03 8.07
N ASN A 171 -22.82 9.23 9.37
CA ASN A 171 -22.28 10.48 9.92
C ASN A 171 -23.11 11.72 9.53
N GLY A 172 -24.44 11.61 9.54
CA GLY A 172 -25.35 12.69 9.16
C GLY A 172 -25.57 12.86 7.65
N GLY A 173 -25.16 11.87 6.83
CA GLY A 173 -25.53 11.75 5.41
C GLY A 173 -24.82 12.71 4.45
N ASN A 174 -23.78 13.39 4.93
CA ASN A 174 -23.00 14.37 4.16
C ASN A 174 -21.48 14.16 4.31
N ASP A 175 -21.06 13.09 4.95
CA ASP A 175 -19.63 12.77 5.13
C ASP A 175 -19.03 12.39 3.76
N PRO A 176 -18.03 13.14 3.25
CA PRO A 176 -17.39 12.81 1.99
C PRO A 176 -16.77 11.42 1.96
N GLN A 177 -16.38 10.83 3.10
CA GLN A 177 -15.91 9.44 3.12
C GLN A 177 -17.01 8.43 2.77
N MET A 178 -18.27 8.78 3.01
CA MET A 178 -19.40 7.91 2.72
C MET A 178 -20.13 8.30 1.43
N THR A 179 -20.20 9.59 1.09
CA THR A 179 -20.97 10.09 -0.06
C THR A 179 -20.14 10.22 -1.35
N THR A 180 -18.92 9.71 -1.35
CA THR A 180 -18.13 9.48 -2.58
C THR A 180 -17.69 8.02 -2.61
N TRP A 181 -17.46 7.48 -3.81
CA TRP A 181 -16.88 6.14 -3.95
C TRP A 181 -15.54 6.04 -3.22
N ASN A 182 -15.48 5.16 -2.24
CA ASN A 182 -14.27 4.79 -1.53
C ASN A 182 -14.13 3.28 -1.48
N ASN A 183 -12.89 2.81 -1.51
CA ASN A 183 -12.56 1.39 -1.39
C ASN A 183 -12.48 0.99 0.08
N TYR A 184 -13.16 -0.09 0.42
CA TYR A 184 -13.18 -0.67 1.76
C TYR A 184 -12.71 -2.11 1.72
N CYS A 185 -11.92 -2.49 2.70
CA CYS A 185 -11.29 -3.79 2.79
C CYS A 185 -11.35 -4.33 4.21
N GLU A 186 -11.89 -5.54 4.38
CA GLU A 186 -12.01 -6.20 5.68
C GLU A 186 -11.34 -7.57 5.68
N ASN A 187 -10.63 -7.88 6.76
CA ASN A 187 -10.14 -9.23 7.01
C ASN A 187 -11.31 -10.15 7.36
N ILE A 188 -11.37 -11.32 6.72
CA ILE A 188 -12.42 -12.28 7.02
C ILE A 188 -12.15 -12.90 8.41
N PRO A 189 -13.07 -12.81 9.38
CA PRO A 189 -12.78 -13.18 10.78
C PRO A 189 -12.87 -14.69 11.05
N VAL A 190 -13.29 -15.49 10.06
CA VAL A 190 -13.59 -16.92 10.23
C VAL A 190 -13.04 -17.77 9.09
N SER A 191 -12.92 -19.08 9.34
CA SER A 191 -12.61 -20.07 8.31
C SER A 191 -13.77 -21.03 8.11
N GLY A 192 -14.03 -21.45 6.88
CA GLY A 192 -15.10 -22.40 6.54
C GLY A 192 -15.83 -22.02 5.26
N SER A 193 -17.02 -22.61 5.08
CA SER A 193 -17.95 -22.24 4.02
C SER A 193 -18.80 -21.06 4.52
N VAL A 194 -18.58 -19.87 3.96
CA VAL A 194 -19.11 -18.60 4.46
C VAL A 194 -19.90 -17.89 3.37
N MET A 195 -21.07 -17.36 3.72
CA MET A 195 -21.78 -16.38 2.90
C MET A 195 -21.52 -15.00 3.46
N PHE A 196 -21.45 -13.99 2.58
CA PHE A 196 -21.35 -12.59 2.96
C PHE A 196 -22.60 -11.84 2.52
N ARG A 197 -22.95 -10.78 3.24
CA ARG A 197 -23.98 -9.85 2.79
C ARG A 197 -23.64 -8.42 3.15
N TRP A 198 -24.10 -7.53 2.30
CA TRP A 198 -24.27 -6.12 2.63
C TRP A 198 -25.74 -5.93 3.00
N PHE A 199 -25.97 -5.34 4.17
CA PHE A 199 -27.24 -5.41 4.86
C PHE A 199 -27.58 -4.07 5.50
N GLN A 200 -28.81 -3.61 5.32
CA GLN A 200 -29.32 -2.39 5.93
C GLN A 200 -30.70 -2.72 6.52
N ASP A 201 -30.77 -2.75 7.85
CA ASP A 201 -31.99 -3.08 8.60
C ASP A 201 -32.89 -1.90 8.90
N VAL A 202 -32.32 -0.71 9.05
CA VAL A 202 -33.08 0.52 9.29
C VAL A 202 -33.03 1.41 8.05
N THR A 203 -34.19 1.94 7.70
CA THR A 203 -34.38 2.92 6.62
C THR A 203 -35.53 3.85 7.00
N SER A 204 -35.45 5.12 6.63
CA SER A 204 -36.52 6.11 6.57
C SER A 204 -37.65 5.75 5.58
N GLY A 205 -37.43 4.80 4.66
CA GLY A 205 -38.50 4.15 3.89
C GLY A 205 -38.04 3.59 2.54
N ASN A 206 -39.01 3.18 1.72
CA ASN A 206 -38.73 2.51 0.44
C ASN A 206 -37.95 3.37 -0.55
N ASP A 207 -38.16 4.67 -0.50
CA ASP A 207 -37.60 5.61 -1.46
C ASP A 207 -36.43 6.42 -0.86
N PHE A 208 -35.83 5.93 0.24
CA PHE A 208 -34.82 6.63 1.04
C PHE A 208 -33.61 5.73 1.35
N ASP A 209 -32.51 6.35 1.81
CA ASP A 209 -31.32 5.72 2.38
C ASP A 209 -30.53 4.80 1.45
N HIS A 210 -30.43 5.17 0.18
CA HIS A 210 -29.82 4.33 -0.83
C HIS A 210 -28.29 4.30 -0.75
N TRP A 211 -27.74 3.20 -1.27
CA TRP A 211 -26.30 2.95 -1.30
C TRP A 211 -25.93 2.13 -2.53
N GLY A 212 -24.65 2.20 -2.92
CA GLY A 212 -24.09 1.53 -4.07
C GLY A 212 -22.89 0.68 -3.71
N LEU A 213 -22.70 -0.39 -4.48
CA LEU A 213 -21.50 -1.22 -4.46
C LEU A 213 -20.89 -1.34 -5.85
N ASP A 214 -19.57 -1.35 -5.89
CA ASP A 214 -18.79 -1.69 -7.08
C ASP A 214 -17.55 -2.51 -6.73
N ASN A 215 -16.89 -3.07 -7.74
CA ASN A 215 -15.58 -3.73 -7.63
C ASN A 215 -15.48 -4.72 -6.45
N VAL A 216 -16.49 -5.57 -6.27
CA VAL A 216 -16.54 -6.50 -5.14
C VAL A 216 -15.63 -7.69 -5.36
N GLU A 217 -14.67 -7.84 -4.47
CA GLU A 217 -13.63 -8.87 -4.52
C GLU A 217 -13.57 -9.64 -3.19
N ILE A 218 -13.55 -10.97 -3.29
CA ILE A 218 -13.24 -11.86 -2.18
C ILE A 218 -12.06 -12.70 -2.63
N PHE A 219 -10.94 -12.58 -1.93
CA PHE A 219 -9.72 -13.27 -2.30
C PHE A 219 -8.98 -13.78 -1.08
N CYS A 220 -8.17 -14.80 -1.31
CA CYS A 220 -7.32 -15.42 -0.32
C CYS A 220 -5.89 -15.44 -0.81
N PRO A 221 -4.87 -15.26 0.04
CA PRO A 221 -3.52 -15.66 -0.32
C PRO A 221 -3.52 -17.16 -0.68
N PRO A 222 -2.64 -17.60 -1.59
CA PRO A 222 -2.58 -18.99 -1.95
C PRO A 222 -2.06 -19.80 -0.75
N PRO A 223 -2.36 -21.10 -0.66
CA PRO A 223 -1.90 -21.93 0.47
C PRO A 223 -0.38 -21.94 0.66
N THR A 224 0.35 -21.66 -0.43
CA THR A 224 1.80 -21.50 -0.45
C THR A 224 2.13 -20.27 -1.28
N GLN A 225 2.60 -19.21 -0.62
CA GLN A 225 3.34 -18.12 -1.28
C GLN A 225 4.71 -17.98 -0.63
N THR A 226 5.65 -17.48 -1.41
CA THR A 226 6.99 -17.09 -0.94
C THR A 226 7.20 -15.63 -1.27
N VAL A 227 7.84 -14.91 -0.35
CA VAL A 227 8.41 -13.59 -0.59
C VAL A 227 9.91 -13.72 -0.41
N THR A 228 10.69 -13.15 -1.32
CA THR A 228 12.16 -13.15 -1.24
C THR A 228 12.68 -11.76 -1.54
N TRP A 229 13.57 -11.25 -0.71
CA TRP A 229 14.35 -10.05 -0.97
C TRP A 229 15.76 -10.40 -1.40
N ASN A 230 16.25 -9.80 -2.48
CA ASN A 230 17.58 -9.99 -3.04
C ASN A 230 18.33 -8.65 -3.12
N ASP A 231 19.62 -8.62 -2.75
CA ASP A 231 20.47 -7.42 -2.77
C ASP A 231 21.23 -7.21 -4.10
N GLY A 232 20.80 -7.90 -5.16
CA GLY A 232 21.49 -8.01 -6.44
C GLY A 232 22.48 -9.18 -6.52
N THR A 233 22.85 -9.79 -5.39
CA THR A 233 23.79 -10.92 -5.32
C THR A 233 23.22 -12.13 -4.58
N ASN A 234 22.58 -11.92 -3.44
CA ASN A 234 22.08 -12.96 -2.56
C ASN A 234 20.64 -12.69 -2.13
N ASP A 235 19.92 -13.78 -1.86
CA ASP A 235 18.65 -13.71 -1.15
C ASP A 235 18.94 -13.46 0.34
N ILE A 236 18.42 -12.36 0.86
CA ILE A 236 18.73 -11.85 2.20
C ILE A 236 17.55 -11.99 3.17
N TYR A 237 16.31 -11.94 2.69
CA TYR A 237 15.10 -12.11 3.51
C TYR A 237 14.02 -12.92 2.79
N PHE A 238 13.12 -13.53 3.56
CA PHE A 238 12.07 -14.45 3.08
C PHE A 238 10.66 -14.12 3.60
N ASP A 239 10.38 -12.85 3.86
CA ASP A 239 9.10 -12.36 4.39
C ASP A 239 8.82 -10.93 3.86
N PHE A 240 7.67 -10.34 4.21
CA PHE A 240 7.27 -8.99 3.79
C PHE A 240 7.98 -7.83 4.51
N GLY A 241 8.76 -8.14 5.56
CA GLY A 241 9.44 -7.13 6.37
C GLY A 241 8.55 -6.56 7.49
N PRO A 242 8.95 -5.44 8.11
CA PRO A 242 10.08 -4.59 7.74
C PRO A 242 11.46 -5.20 8.01
N PHE A 243 12.47 -4.80 7.23
CA PHE A 243 13.86 -5.20 7.44
C PHE A 243 14.82 -4.01 7.40
N THR A 244 15.77 -3.94 8.34
CA THR A 244 16.82 -2.92 8.36
C THR A 244 18.05 -3.38 7.59
N VAL A 245 18.57 -2.53 6.69
CA VAL A 245 19.78 -2.76 5.90
C VAL A 245 20.74 -1.57 5.99
N THR A 246 22.05 -1.84 5.93
CA THR A 246 23.13 -0.83 5.99
C THR A 246 24.08 -1.03 4.81
N PRO A 247 23.66 -0.73 3.56
CA PRO A 247 24.48 -0.99 2.39
C PRO A 247 25.75 -0.10 2.37
N PRO A 248 26.94 -0.65 2.08
CA PRO A 248 28.18 0.14 2.02
C PRO A 248 28.30 0.98 0.74
N THR A 249 27.50 0.67 -0.28
CA THR A 249 27.46 1.34 -1.58
C THR A 249 26.03 1.33 -2.10
N THR A 250 25.71 2.17 -3.09
CA THR A 250 24.39 2.16 -3.74
C THR A 250 23.96 0.75 -4.13
N THR A 251 22.85 0.29 -3.57
CA THR A 251 22.36 -1.08 -3.68
C THR A 251 20.90 -1.08 -4.11
N THR A 252 20.58 -1.93 -5.09
CA THR A 252 19.20 -2.19 -5.51
C THR A 252 18.71 -3.46 -4.85
N TYR A 253 17.67 -3.35 -4.04
CA TYR A 253 16.97 -4.46 -3.44
C TYR A 253 15.77 -4.81 -4.30
N VAL A 254 15.62 -6.10 -4.63
CA VAL A 254 14.49 -6.62 -5.39
C VAL A 254 13.67 -7.51 -4.47
N VAL A 255 12.38 -7.23 -4.33
CA VAL A 255 11.43 -8.15 -3.70
C VAL A 255 10.72 -8.94 -4.78
N THR A 256 10.54 -10.24 -4.58
CA THR A 256 9.75 -11.09 -5.45
C THR A 256 8.73 -11.85 -4.63
N VAL A 257 7.47 -11.81 -5.04
CA VAL A 257 6.41 -12.67 -4.50
C VAL A 257 6.04 -13.74 -5.52
N SER A 258 5.78 -14.96 -5.07
CA SER A 258 5.37 -16.07 -5.94
C SER A 258 4.47 -17.07 -5.25
N ASP A 259 3.50 -17.61 -6.00
CA ASP A 259 2.67 -18.76 -5.60
C ASP A 259 3.20 -20.10 -6.17
N GLY A 260 4.40 -20.09 -6.77
CA GLY A 260 5.01 -21.21 -7.48
C GLY A 260 4.59 -21.36 -8.95
N THR A 261 3.54 -20.67 -9.39
CA THR A 261 3.06 -20.64 -10.79
C THR A 261 3.22 -19.25 -11.39
N ASN A 262 2.79 -18.22 -10.66
CA ASN A 262 2.91 -16.81 -10.97
C ASN A 262 3.93 -16.17 -10.03
N SER A 263 4.52 -15.07 -10.48
CA SER A 263 5.41 -14.25 -9.68
C SER A 263 5.36 -12.81 -10.16
N GLU A 264 5.53 -11.88 -9.24
CA GLU A 264 5.74 -10.46 -9.53
C GLU A 264 6.93 -9.96 -8.69
N ASP A 265 7.64 -8.96 -9.21
CA ASP A 265 8.77 -8.32 -8.58
C ASP A 265 8.58 -6.79 -8.48
N ASP A 266 9.19 -6.21 -7.46
CA ASP A 266 9.33 -4.76 -7.32
C ASP A 266 10.70 -4.43 -6.69
N THR A 267 11.14 -3.18 -6.79
CA THR A 267 12.50 -2.78 -6.43
C THR A 267 12.56 -1.53 -5.58
N VAL A 268 13.54 -1.50 -4.69
CA VAL A 268 13.95 -0.31 -3.94
C VAL A 268 15.43 -0.05 -4.20
N VAL A 269 15.79 1.20 -4.46
CA VAL A 269 17.18 1.64 -4.60
C VAL A 269 17.58 2.44 -3.36
N VAL A 270 18.56 1.93 -2.62
CA VAL A 270 19.22 2.70 -1.56
C VAL A 270 20.47 3.31 -2.16
N ASP A 271 20.42 4.61 -2.45
CA ASP A 271 21.54 5.37 -3.00
C ASP A 271 22.45 5.85 -1.86
N VAL A 272 23.68 5.32 -1.82
CA VAL A 272 24.64 5.58 -0.74
C VAL A 272 25.65 6.61 -1.22
N LEU A 273 25.62 7.77 -0.57
CA LEU A 273 26.52 8.86 -0.86
C LEU A 273 27.84 8.65 -0.11
N PRO A 274 28.99 8.62 -0.81
CA PRO A 274 30.28 8.50 -0.16
C PRO A 274 30.56 9.74 0.68
N ALA A 275 31.33 9.56 1.75
CA ALA A 275 31.84 10.66 2.55
C ALA A 275 32.61 11.69 1.68
N PRO A 276 32.43 13.01 1.90
CA PRO A 276 33.21 14.01 1.20
C PRO A 276 34.68 13.93 1.62
N ASN A 277 35.60 13.97 0.65
CA ASN A 277 37.02 14.08 0.95
C ASN A 277 37.35 15.46 1.53
N LEU A 278 37.65 15.53 2.83
CA LEU A 278 38.00 16.77 3.52
C LEU A 278 39.51 17.05 3.45
N SER A 279 39.86 18.30 3.17
CA SER A 279 41.26 18.75 3.20
C SER A 279 41.34 20.25 3.50
N PHE A 280 42.49 20.72 3.94
CA PHE A 280 42.74 22.16 4.07
C PHE A 280 44.18 22.53 3.75
N THR A 281 44.40 23.80 3.42
CA THR A 281 45.70 24.38 3.09
C THR A 281 45.93 25.69 3.86
N GLY A 282 47.15 26.21 3.80
CA GLY A 282 47.52 27.49 4.45
C GLY A 282 48.21 27.34 5.81
N LEU A 283 48.43 26.10 6.29
CA LEU A 283 49.19 25.84 7.51
C LEU A 283 50.59 25.31 7.16
N ASP A 284 51.64 26.04 7.55
CA ASP A 284 53.01 25.55 7.50
C ASP A 284 53.29 24.51 8.60
N SER A 285 54.28 23.65 8.39
CA SER A 285 54.65 22.59 9.34
C SER A 285 55.29 23.11 10.64
N THR A 286 55.78 24.36 10.65
CA THR A 286 56.40 24.99 11.82
C THR A 286 56.22 26.51 11.80
N TYR A 287 56.08 27.10 12.99
CA TYR A 287 55.99 28.54 13.17
C TYR A 287 56.89 29.00 14.31
N CYS A 288 57.44 30.21 14.20
CA CYS A 288 57.96 30.93 15.36
C CYS A 288 56.77 31.47 16.16
N VAL A 289 56.88 31.56 17.49
CA VAL A 289 55.79 32.08 18.36
C VAL A 289 55.34 33.50 18.00
N ASN A 290 56.19 34.27 17.32
CA ASN A 290 55.93 35.64 16.86
C ASN A 290 55.73 35.74 15.34
N ALA A 291 55.55 34.61 14.64
CA ALA A 291 55.24 34.62 13.22
C ALA A 291 53.86 35.26 12.97
N PRO A 292 53.63 35.89 11.80
CA PRO A 292 52.33 36.43 11.45
C PRO A 292 51.29 35.30 11.38
N SER A 293 50.02 35.66 11.60
CA SER A 293 48.90 34.72 11.48
C SER A 293 48.77 34.17 10.05
N ALA A 294 48.37 32.91 9.93
CA ALA A 294 48.16 32.23 8.67
C ALA A 294 46.66 32.04 8.39
N THR A 295 46.23 32.29 7.16
CA THR A 295 44.84 32.07 6.75
C THR A 295 44.68 30.67 6.18
N LEU A 296 43.77 29.90 6.75
CA LEU A 296 43.46 28.53 6.36
C LEU A 296 42.32 28.53 5.33
N THR A 297 42.43 27.64 4.35
CA THR A 297 41.39 27.41 3.34
C THR A 297 41.02 25.94 3.34
N GLY A 298 39.78 25.64 3.71
CA GLY A 298 39.23 24.28 3.74
C GLY A 298 38.53 23.92 2.43
N SER A 299 38.50 22.62 2.13
CA SER A 299 37.83 22.01 0.99
C SER A 299 37.05 20.79 1.46
N PRO A 300 35.74 20.70 1.19
CA PRO A 300 34.87 21.70 0.54
C PRO A 300 34.79 23.01 1.33
N ALA A 301 34.50 24.15 0.70
CA ALA A 301 34.44 25.44 1.39
C ALA A 301 33.18 25.58 2.27
N GLY A 302 33.31 26.24 3.42
CA GLY A 302 32.19 26.52 4.34
C GLY A 302 32.23 25.78 5.68
N GLY A 303 33.26 24.96 5.90
CA GLY A 303 33.50 24.29 7.19
C GLY A 303 34.17 25.19 8.23
N THR A 304 34.37 24.64 9.42
CA THR A 304 34.93 25.32 10.59
C THR A 304 36.26 24.71 11.01
N PHE A 305 37.24 25.58 11.25
CA PHE A 305 38.52 25.18 11.83
C PHE A 305 38.45 25.16 13.35
N THR A 306 39.10 24.18 13.97
CA THR A 306 39.21 24.05 15.42
C THR A 306 40.66 23.77 15.83
N GLY A 307 41.01 24.12 17.07
CA GLY A 307 42.34 23.88 17.63
C GLY A 307 42.97 25.13 18.26
N PRO A 308 44.12 24.97 18.96
CA PRO A 308 44.82 26.06 19.60
C PRO A 308 45.21 27.17 18.62
N GLY A 309 44.89 28.41 18.98
CA GLY A 309 45.20 29.60 18.20
C GLY A 309 44.39 29.80 16.92
N ILE A 310 43.30 29.05 16.74
CA ILE A 310 42.34 29.29 15.65
C ILE A 310 41.33 30.37 16.06
N THR A 311 41.10 31.34 15.17
CA THR A 311 39.98 32.29 15.25
C THR A 311 39.39 32.44 13.85
N GLY A 312 38.15 32.00 13.65
CA GLY A 312 37.54 31.92 12.31
C GLY A 312 38.33 30.94 11.43
N ASN A 313 38.85 31.42 10.31
CA ASN A 313 39.73 30.68 9.41
C ASN A 313 41.20 31.09 9.53
N THR A 314 41.61 31.70 10.65
CA THR A 314 42.97 32.20 10.83
C THR A 314 43.64 31.51 12.01
N PHE A 315 44.87 31.05 11.81
CA PHE A 315 45.76 30.49 12.83
C PHE A 315 46.74 31.56 13.31
N ASP A 316 46.81 31.82 14.61
CA ASP A 316 47.77 32.73 15.24
C ASP A 316 48.75 31.95 16.14
N PRO A 317 50.03 31.79 15.73
CA PRO A 317 51.04 31.07 16.49
C PRO A 317 51.28 31.61 17.90
N SER A 318 51.07 32.92 18.12
CA SER A 318 51.30 33.56 19.41
C SER A 318 50.25 33.15 20.45
N THR A 319 49.02 32.88 19.97
CA THR A 319 47.90 32.41 20.80
C THR A 319 47.89 30.89 20.98
N ALA A 320 48.33 30.13 19.98
CA ALA A 320 48.53 28.68 20.10
C ALA A 320 49.61 28.35 21.15
N GLY A 321 50.66 29.18 21.22
CA GLY A 321 51.76 29.01 22.16
C GLY A 321 52.78 27.94 21.71
N ILE A 322 53.85 27.77 22.48
CA ILE A 322 54.93 26.84 22.16
C ILE A 322 54.45 25.40 22.36
N GLY A 323 54.60 24.56 21.34
CA GLY A 323 54.28 23.14 21.41
C GLY A 323 53.88 22.56 20.06
N THR A 324 53.53 21.28 20.05
CA THR A 324 52.86 20.62 18.92
C THR A 324 51.36 20.75 19.14
N HIS A 325 50.65 21.30 18.16
CA HIS A 325 49.20 21.50 18.21
C HIS A 325 48.54 20.79 17.05
N THR A 326 47.36 20.21 17.30
CA THR A 326 46.50 19.62 16.28
C THR A 326 45.45 20.65 15.87
N ILE A 327 45.31 20.87 14.57
CA ILE A 327 44.28 21.71 13.96
C ILE A 327 43.33 20.82 13.18
N GLY A 328 42.04 20.92 13.45
CA GLY A 328 40.98 20.17 12.77
C GLY A 328 40.19 21.04 11.79
N TYR A 329 39.63 20.41 10.76
CA TYR A 329 38.67 21.02 9.84
C TYR A 329 37.40 20.18 9.81
N HIS A 330 36.26 20.77 10.17
CA HIS A 330 34.97 20.11 10.20
C HIS A 330 34.09 20.71 9.12
N PHE A 331 33.43 19.88 8.31
CA PHE A 331 32.54 20.32 7.25
C PHE A 331 31.20 19.61 7.37
N TYR A 332 30.13 20.40 7.46
CA TYR A 332 28.76 19.88 7.47
C TYR A 332 28.17 20.04 6.08
N ASN A 333 27.96 18.93 5.38
CA ASN A 333 27.17 18.93 4.15
C ASN A 333 25.70 18.75 4.51
N ILE A 334 24.84 19.61 3.97
CA ILE A 334 23.40 19.40 3.93
C ILE A 334 23.06 19.24 2.45
N SER A 335 22.93 18.01 1.99
CA SER A 335 22.29 17.73 0.71
C SER A 335 20.79 17.78 0.89
N THR A 336 20.12 18.75 0.28
CA THR A 336 18.66 18.78 0.22
C THR A 336 18.19 17.97 -0.98
N TYR A 337 17.56 16.82 -0.73
CA TYR A 337 16.89 16.06 -1.78
C TYR A 337 15.42 16.48 -1.89
N LEU A 338 15.00 16.82 -3.11
CA LEU A 338 13.66 17.31 -3.41
C LEU A 338 12.55 16.25 -3.22
N SER A 339 12.91 14.97 -3.01
CA SER A 339 11.95 13.86 -2.89
C SER A 339 11.55 13.52 -1.46
N THR A 340 12.43 13.65 -0.46
CA THR A 340 12.15 13.23 0.93
C THR A 340 12.11 14.36 1.94
N GLY A 341 12.64 15.55 1.61
CA GLY A 341 12.69 16.68 2.56
C GLY A 341 13.62 16.48 3.76
N ASP A 342 14.30 15.33 3.85
CA ASP A 342 15.21 15.00 4.93
C ASP A 342 16.62 15.55 4.70
N HIS A 343 17.28 15.88 5.82
CA HIS A 343 18.64 16.38 5.86
C HIS A 343 19.57 15.27 6.38
N THR A 344 20.41 14.70 5.53
CA THR A 344 21.55 13.94 6.01
C THR A 344 22.61 14.92 6.49
N LEU A 345 22.96 14.85 7.78
CA LEU A 345 24.05 15.61 8.38
C LEU A 345 25.28 14.71 8.39
N PHE A 346 26.25 15.01 7.54
CA PHE A 346 27.58 14.44 7.70
C PHE A 346 28.27 15.14 8.89
N GLU A 347 28.53 14.40 9.97
CA GLU A 347 29.37 14.84 11.09
C GLU A 347 30.59 13.93 11.16
N ASP A 348 31.69 14.36 10.55
CA ASP A 348 33.00 13.74 10.73
C ASP A 348 33.77 14.54 11.79
N ASP A 349 34.05 13.90 12.91
CA ASP A 349 34.77 14.48 14.05
C ASP A 349 36.27 14.18 14.06
N PHE A 350 36.79 13.45 13.05
CA PHE A 350 38.18 12.98 12.97
C PHE A 350 38.71 12.30 14.25
N ALA A 351 37.86 11.96 15.23
CA ALA A 351 38.30 11.43 16.50
C ALA A 351 38.60 9.93 16.40
N ASN A 352 38.01 9.25 15.41
CA ASN A 352 38.10 7.80 15.23
C ASN A 352 38.60 7.32 13.86
N ASP A 353 38.74 8.19 12.84
CA ASP A 353 39.33 7.80 11.56
C ASP A 353 40.69 8.48 11.34
N LEU A 354 41.69 7.65 11.05
CA LEU A 354 43.00 8.06 10.53
C LEU A 354 43.06 7.58 9.08
N GLY A 355 42.34 8.26 8.18
CA GLY A 355 42.27 7.86 6.77
C GLY A 355 41.45 8.79 5.91
#